data_AF-A0A061RCB5-F1
#
_entry.id   AF-A0A061RCB5-F1
#
_cell.length_a   1.000
_cell.length_b   1.000
_cell.length_c   1.000
_cell.angle_alpha   90.00
_cell.angle_beta   90.00
_cell.angle_gamma   90.00
#
_symmetry.space_group_name_H-M   'P 1'
#
loop_
_entity.id
_entity.type
_entity.pdbx_description
1 polymer ?
#
loop_
_entity_poly.entity_id
_entity_poly.type
_entity_poly.pdbx_seq_one_letter_code
_entity_poly.pdbx_strand_id
1 'polypeptide(L)'
;MAKDGTWGDHVTLQAAANTFGLQILLITSYEESFVLSIEPKNKKGDRVLYLSFWAEVHYNSVYPASDPPNRTADACEKKRKKVLGSQRL
;
A
#
# COMPACT_ATOMS: atom_id res chain seq x y z
N MET A 1 -12.27 9.99 8.84
CA MET A 1 -11.21 9.00 9.09
C MET A 1 -10.26 9.43 10.23
N ALA A 2 -10.79 9.83 11.39
CA ALA A 2 -9.96 10.35 12.49
C ALA A 2 -9.85 9.41 13.69
N LYS A 3 -10.66 8.34 13.71
CA LYS A 3 -10.66 7.33 14.78
C LYS A 3 -9.80 6.15 14.37
N ASP A 4 -9.04 5.62 15.32
CA ASP A 4 -8.22 4.43 15.11
C ASP A 4 -9.08 3.23 14.67
N GLY A 5 -8.54 2.44 13.76
CA GLY A 5 -9.24 1.27 13.20
C GLY A 5 -10.37 1.61 12.22
N THR A 6 -10.61 2.88 11.88
CA THR A 6 -11.55 3.21 10.80
C THR A 6 -10.94 2.81 9.46
N TRP A 7 -11.67 2.05 8.64
CA TRP A 7 -11.20 1.59 7.34
C TRP A 7 -11.34 2.66 6.26
N GLY A 8 -10.29 2.80 5.45
CA GLY A 8 -10.35 3.63 4.25
C GLY A 8 -11.25 3.01 3.20
N ASP A 9 -11.87 3.87 2.41
CA ASP A 9 -12.74 3.54 1.30
C ASP A 9 -12.30 4.27 0.02
N HIS A 10 -13.14 4.22 -1.02
CA HIS A 10 -12.88 4.91 -2.29
C HIS A 10 -12.74 6.45 -2.12
N VAL A 11 -13.47 7.08 -1.20
CA VAL A 11 -13.35 8.53 -0.93
C VAL A 11 -11.98 8.84 -0.32
N THR A 12 -11.52 7.98 0.59
CA THR A 12 -10.21 8.10 1.23
C THR A 12 -9.08 7.96 0.20
N LEU A 13 -9.20 7.00 -0.73
CA LEU A 13 -8.24 6.83 -1.82
C LEU A 13 -8.22 8.04 -2.76
N GLN A 14 -9.38 8.57 -3.12
CA GLN A 14 -9.47 9.78 -3.95
C GLN A 14 -8.86 11.00 -3.25
N ALA A 15 -9.10 11.16 -1.95
CA ALA A 15 -8.49 12.22 -1.16
C ALA A 15 -6.95 12.08 -1.13
N ALA A 16 -6.44 10.86 -0.90
CA ALA A 16 -5.01 10.58 -0.91
C ALA A 16 -4.36 10.89 -2.27
N ALA A 17 -4.97 10.45 -3.38
CA ALA A 17 -4.50 10.75 -4.73
C ALA A 17 -4.39 12.27 -4.94
N ASN A 18 -5.42 13.02 -4.54
CA ASN A 18 -5.44 14.48 -4.65
C ASN A 18 -4.38 15.17 -3.78
N THR A 19 -4.18 14.70 -2.55
CA THR A 19 -3.19 15.27 -1.62
C THR A 19 -1.77 15.07 -2.15
N PHE A 20 -1.42 13.84 -2.54
CA PHE A 20 -0.09 13.53 -3.07
C PHE A 20 0.10 13.99 -4.52
N GLY A 21 -0.98 14.23 -5.26
CA GLY A 21 -0.94 14.56 -6.68
C GLY A 21 -0.42 13.40 -7.53
N LEU A 22 -0.66 12.16 -7.08
CA LEU A 22 -0.21 10.95 -7.75
C LEU A 22 -1.40 10.06 -8.08
N GLN A 23 -1.28 9.32 -9.17
CA GLN A 23 -2.24 8.31 -9.57
C GLN A 23 -2.15 7.09 -8.64
N ILE A 24 -3.30 6.53 -8.28
CA ILE A 24 -3.37 5.27 -7.54
C ILE A 24 -4.00 4.22 -8.45
N LEU A 25 -3.31 3.10 -8.65
CA LEU A 25 -3.82 1.94 -9.36
C LEU A 25 -4.18 0.84 -8.36
N LEU A 26 -5.44 0.45 -8.34
CA LEU A 26 -5.99 -0.54 -7.42
C LEU A 26 -6.34 -1.82 -8.16
N ILE A 27 -5.70 -2.93 -7.77
CA ILE A 27 -6.02 -4.27 -8.28
C ILE A 27 -6.98 -4.92 -7.27
N THR A 28 -8.16 -5.32 -7.71
CA THR A 28 -9.20 -5.90 -6.85
C THR A 28 -9.52 -7.34 -7.23
N SER A 29 -10.04 -8.11 -6.28
CA SER A 29 -10.56 -9.47 -6.49
C SER A 29 -11.99 -9.50 -7.06
N TYR A 30 -12.60 -8.35 -7.37
CA TYR A 30 -13.92 -8.30 -8.00
C TYR A 30 -13.85 -8.78 -9.47
N GLU A 31 -14.90 -9.49 -9.91
CA GLU A 31 -14.99 -10.06 -11.26
C GLU A 31 -15.20 -8.98 -12.33
N GLU A 32 -15.89 -7.89 -11.98
CA GLU A 32 -16.15 -6.76 -12.87
C GLU A 32 -15.11 -5.65 -12.59
N SER A 33 -14.22 -5.40 -13.55
CA SER A 33 -13.12 -4.43 -13.47
C SER A 33 -12.10 -4.70 -12.35
N PHE A 34 -11.24 -5.70 -12.56
CA PHE A 34 -10.16 -6.08 -11.64
C PHE A 34 -9.07 -5.02 -11.45
N VAL A 35 -9.01 -3.98 -12.30
CA VAL A 35 -8.12 -2.82 -12.13
C VAL A 35 -8.92 -1.53 -12.15
N LEU A 36 -8.72 -0.70 -11.14
CA LEU A 36 -9.28 0.64 -11.06
C LEU A 36 -8.14 1.66 -11.07
N SER A 37 -8.29 2.71 -11.86
CA SER A 37 -7.40 3.87 -11.84
C SER A 37 -8.08 5.02 -11.11
N ILE A 38 -7.38 5.61 -10.14
CA ILE A 38 -7.81 6.80 -9.41
C ILE A 38 -6.87 7.94 -9.77
N GLU A 39 -7.37 8.87 -10.58
CA GLU A 39 -6.61 10.05 -11.01
C GLU A 39 -6.69 11.18 -9.97
N PRO A 40 -5.58 11.89 -9.73
CA PRO A 40 -5.58 13.09 -8.92
C PRO A 40 -6.18 14.27 -9.70
N LYS A 41 -6.82 15.21 -9.01
CA LYS A 41 -7.30 16.48 -9.61
C LYS A 41 -6.16 17.31 -10.20
N ASN A 42 -5.01 17.33 -9.52
CA ASN A 42 -3.81 18.04 -9.95
C ASN A 42 -2.63 17.08 -9.88
N LYS A 43 -2.17 16.61 -11.04
CA LYS A 43 -1.02 15.69 -11.13
C LYS A 43 0.28 16.44 -10.85
N LYS A 44 1.04 15.97 -9.86
CA LYS A 44 2.32 16.54 -9.40
C LYS A 44 3.54 15.70 -9.84
N GLY A 45 3.32 14.47 -10.28
CA GLY A 45 4.39 13.59 -10.76
C GLY A 45 3.85 12.37 -11.49
N ASP A 46 4.76 11.63 -12.14
CA ASP A 46 4.44 10.47 -12.97
C ASP A 46 4.50 9.14 -12.21
N ARG A 47 4.86 9.17 -10.92
CA ARG A 47 4.86 7.96 -10.09
C ARG A 47 3.42 7.49 -9.86
N VAL A 48 3.21 6.19 -10.03
CA VAL A 48 1.95 5.52 -9.72
C VAL A 48 2.09 4.77 -8.40
N LEU A 49 1.09 4.90 -7.53
CA LEU A 49 0.98 4.11 -6.31
C LEU A 49 0.15 2.86 -6.62
N TYR A 50 0.72 1.68 -6.38
CA TYR A 50 0.02 0.43 -6.64
C TYR A 50 -0.50 -0.18 -5.34
N LEU A 51 -1.77 -0.52 -5.35
CA LEU A 51 -2.45 -1.17 -4.24
C LEU A 51 -3.15 -2.44 -4.73
N SER A 52 -3.27 -3.44 -3.87
CA SER A 52 -4.19 -4.55 -4.06
C SER A 52 -5.30 -4.50 -3.01
N PHE A 53 -6.54 -4.70 -3.40
CA PHE A 53 -7.69 -4.84 -2.52
C PHE A 53 -8.19 -6.28 -2.55
N TRP A 54 -8.02 -6.99 -1.45
CA TRP A 54 -8.78 -8.21 -1.22
C TRP A 54 -10.13 -7.81 -0.64
N ALA A 55 -11.18 -7.96 -1.45
CA ALA A 55 -12.50 -7.43 -1.16
C ALA A 55 -12.93 -7.76 0.27
N GLU A 56 -13.35 -6.73 1.01
CA GLU A 56 -13.85 -6.80 2.39
C GLU A 56 -12.83 -7.21 3.45
N VAL A 57 -11.58 -7.50 3.09
CA VAL A 57 -10.56 -7.98 4.03
C VAL A 57 -9.37 -7.03 4.19
N HIS A 58 -8.73 -6.58 3.11
CA HIS A 58 -7.49 -5.80 3.27
C HIS A 58 -7.01 -5.04 2.03
N TYR A 59 -6.27 -3.96 2.28
CA TYR A 59 -5.43 -3.28 1.28
C TYR A 59 -3.96 -3.67 1.48
N ASN A 60 -3.26 -4.07 0.42
CA ASN A 60 -1.80 -4.26 0.44
C ASN A 60 -1.10 -3.25 -0.45
N SER A 61 0.13 -2.91 -0.08
CA SER A 61 1.07 -2.23 -0.97
C SER A 61 1.71 -3.24 -1.91
N VAL A 62 1.62 -2.98 -3.21
CA VAL A 62 2.30 -3.77 -4.24
C VAL A 62 3.27 -2.89 -5.00
N TYR A 63 4.27 -3.51 -5.61
CA TYR A 63 5.32 -2.81 -6.31
C TYR A 63 5.59 -3.51 -7.64
N PRO A 64 5.82 -2.76 -8.73
CA PRO A 64 6.34 -3.34 -9.95
C PRO A 64 7.64 -4.12 -9.66
N ALA A 65 7.84 -5.26 -10.31
CA ALA A 65 9.06 -6.05 -10.13
C ALA A 65 10.33 -5.27 -10.52
N SER A 66 10.19 -4.29 -11.43
CA SER A 66 11.26 -3.39 -11.87
C SER A 66 11.62 -2.28 -10.87
N ASP A 67 10.75 -1.98 -9.89
CA ASP A 67 10.95 -0.92 -8.90
C ASP A 67 10.50 -1.41 -7.50
N PRO A 68 11.24 -2.36 -6.90
CA PRO A 68 10.94 -2.84 -5.57
C PRO A 68 11.14 -1.73 -4.53
N PRO A 69 10.41 -1.79 -3.39
CA PRO A 69 10.58 -0.80 -2.35
C PRO A 69 12.04 -0.85 -1.86
N ASN A 70 12.68 0.31 -1.79
CA ASN A 70 14.00 0.45 -1.22
C ASN A 70 13.90 0.13 0.27
N ARG A 71 14.00 -1.15 0.63
CA ARG A 71 14.00 -1.62 2.02
C ARG A 71 15.27 -1.07 2.63
N THR A 72 15.18 0.11 3.25
CA THR A 72 16.23 0.54 4.17
C THR A 72 16.46 -0.62 5.14
N ALA A 73 17.72 -0.95 5.36
CA ALA A 73 18.20 -2.17 6.00
C ALA A 73 17.75 -2.36 7.48
N ASP A 74 16.75 -1.61 7.97
CA ASP A 74 16.51 -1.43 9.40
C ASP A 74 15.32 -2.19 9.99
N ALA A 75 14.43 -2.79 9.19
CA ALA A 75 13.24 -3.47 9.75
C ALA A 75 13.37 -5.01 9.84
N CYS A 76 14.10 -5.66 8.95
CA CYS A 76 14.03 -7.13 8.82
C CYS A 76 15.14 -7.89 9.60
N GLU A 77 16.35 -7.35 9.73
CA GLU A 77 17.45 -8.08 10.39
C GLU A 77 17.28 -8.13 11.93
N LYS A 78 16.69 -7.10 12.53
CA LYS A 78 16.46 -7.05 13.99
C LYS A 78 15.45 -8.09 14.48
N LYS A 79 14.49 -8.52 13.64
CA LYS A 79 13.52 -9.57 14.01
C LYS A 79 14.10 -10.99 13.92
N ARG A 80 15.01 -11.28 12.96
CA ARG A 80 15.63 -12.62 12.85
C ARG A 80 16.64 -12.91 13.96
N LYS A 81 17.42 -11.92 14.42
CA LYS A 81 18.42 -12.16 15.48
C LYS A 81 17.84 -12.23 16.90
N LYS A 82 16.65 -11.68 17.16
CA LYS A 82 16.02 -11.75 18.49
C LYS A 82 15.37 -13.10 18.81
N VAL A 83 14.97 -13.89 17.81
CA VAL A 83 14.28 -15.18 18.02
C VAL A 83 15.26 -16.34 18.27
N LEU A 84 16.49 -16.28 17.77
CA LEU A 84 17.48 -17.36 17.94
C LEU A 84 18.47 -17.16 19.12
N GLY A 85 18.38 -16.05 19.85
CA GLY A 85 19.31 -15.70 20.93
C GLY A 85 18.85 -16.04 22.35
N SER A 86 17.68 -16.66 22.54
CA SER A 86 17.06 -16.84 23.88
C SER A 86 16.85 -18.30 24.29
N GLN A 87 17.75 -19.21 23.90
CA GLN A 87 17.81 -20.56 24.48
C GLN A 87 19.27 -21.01 24.62
N ARG A 88 19.96 -20.52 25.64
CA ARG A 88 21.06 -21.21 26.34
C ARG A 88 21.13 -20.69 27.78
N LEU A 89 20.44 -21.38 28.67
CA LEU A 89 20.89 -21.65 30.04
C LEU A 89 20.87 -23.17 30.19
#